data_AF-M8A1X4-F1
#
_entry.id   AF-M8A1X4-F1
#
_cell.length_a   1.000
_cell.length_b   1.000
_cell.length_c   1.000
_cell.angle_alpha   90.00
_cell.angle_beta   90.00
_cell.angle_gamma   90.00
#
_symmetry.space_group_name_H-M   'P 1'
#
loop_
_entity.id
_entity.type
_entity.pdbx_description
1 polymer ?
#
loop_
_entity_poly.entity_id
_entity_poly.type
_entity_poly.pdbx_seq_one_letter_code
_entity_poly.pdbx_strand_id
1 'polypeptide(L)'
;MGAFILTLDCLMLADGKLSLIGHSAGGWLARVYMEEFGTSDISLLLTLGTPHLPPPKGVSGVIDQTRGLLNYVEKNCAPAVYTPELRYVCIAGRYIQGAPLTGNSLATTTDELVAVDAPSEVAEAVMASADNKTAPTGPTFRARFVGQGYKQVCGSAEVWGDGVVPEVSAHLEGALNISFDGVYHSPVGSDDEERPWYGSPAILEQWVHHLLS
;
A
#
# COMPACT_ATOMS: atom_id res chain seq x y z
N MET A 1 17.36 -2.27 -3.03
CA MET A 1 16.05 -2.23 -3.72
C MET A 1 15.15 -3.12 -2.89
N GLY A 2 14.28 -2.54 -2.04
CA GLY A 2 13.36 -3.33 -1.22
C GLY A 2 12.33 -3.99 -2.15
N ALA A 3 12.07 -5.28 -1.95
CA ALA A 3 11.04 -6.00 -2.70
C ALA A 3 9.67 -5.43 -2.32
N PHE A 4 9.17 -4.48 -3.12
CA PHE A 4 7.73 -4.25 -3.17
C PHE A 4 7.13 -5.46 -3.86
N ILE A 5 6.21 -6.15 -3.20
CA ILE A 5 5.43 -7.18 -3.87
C ILE A 5 4.53 -6.44 -4.85
N LEU A 6 4.80 -6.63 -6.14
CA LEU A 6 4.02 -6.11 -7.25
C LEU A 6 3.39 -7.31 -7.95
N THR A 7 2.35 -7.88 -7.35
CA THR A 7 1.73 -9.09 -7.88
C THR A 7 0.40 -8.78 -8.52
N LEU A 8 0.20 -9.35 -9.70
CA LEU A 8 -1.09 -9.49 -10.34
C LEU A 8 -1.32 -10.99 -10.52
N ASP A 9 -2.26 -11.53 -9.76
CA ASP A 9 -2.67 -12.92 -9.82
C ASP A 9 -4.08 -13.03 -10.42
N CYS A 10 -4.43 -14.20 -10.93
CA CYS A 10 -5.77 -14.46 -11.44
C CYS A 10 -6.32 -15.81 -10.99
N LEU A 11 -7.63 -15.85 -10.78
CA LEU A 11 -8.39 -17.06 -10.48
C LEU A 11 -9.48 -17.25 -11.54
N MET A 12 -9.50 -18.43 -12.16
CA MET A 12 -10.60 -18.85 -13.04
C MET A 12 -11.76 -19.37 -12.19
N LEU A 13 -12.95 -18.82 -12.40
CA LEU A 13 -14.19 -19.26 -11.78
C LEU A 13 -14.84 -20.39 -12.60
N ALA A 14 -15.76 -21.13 -11.96
CA ALA A 14 -16.43 -22.26 -12.57
C ALA A 14 -17.31 -21.88 -13.78
N ASP A 15 -17.73 -20.63 -13.87
CA ASP A 15 -18.49 -20.05 -14.98
C ASP A 15 -17.59 -19.57 -16.15
N GLY A 16 -16.27 -19.72 -16.02
CA GLY A 16 -15.28 -19.31 -17.01
C GLY A 16 -14.83 -17.85 -16.91
N LYS A 17 -15.32 -17.07 -15.93
CA LYS A 17 -14.84 -15.70 -15.67
C LYS A 17 -13.56 -15.68 -14.85
N LEU A 18 -12.82 -14.59 -14.98
CA LEU A 18 -11.59 -14.28 -14.27
C LEU A 18 -11.85 -13.32 -13.10
N SER A 19 -11.27 -13.64 -11.96
CA SER A 19 -11.02 -12.68 -10.88
C SER A 19 -9.55 -12.26 -10.91
N LEU A 20 -9.28 -10.97 -11.04
CA LEU A 20 -7.95 -10.40 -10.93
C LEU A 20 -7.68 -9.95 -9.49
N ILE A 21 -6.48 -10.26 -8.99
CA ILE A 21 -6.01 -9.83 -7.67
C ILE A 21 -4.76 -9.00 -7.87
N GLY A 22 -4.85 -7.70 -7.60
CA GLY A 22 -3.72 -6.78 -7.70
C GLY A 22 -3.24 -6.33 -6.33
N HIS A 23 -2.01 -6.66 -5.97
CA HIS A 23 -1.37 -6.11 -4.77
C HIS A 23 -0.42 -4.98 -5.14
N SER A 24 -0.45 -3.88 -4.37
CA SER A 24 0.39 -2.71 -4.61
C SER A 24 0.26 -2.23 -6.06
N ALA A 25 1.35 -2.15 -6.82
CA ALA A 25 1.30 -1.74 -8.24
C ALA A 25 0.47 -2.68 -9.14
N GLY A 26 0.31 -3.95 -8.77
CA GLY A 26 -0.45 -4.92 -9.55
C GLY A 26 -1.90 -4.49 -9.80
N GLY A 27 -2.51 -3.75 -8.88
CA GLY A 27 -3.89 -3.30 -9.03
C GLY A 27 -4.08 -2.23 -10.11
N TRP A 28 -3.18 -1.26 -10.23
CA TRP A 28 -3.26 -0.27 -11.31
C TRP A 28 -2.76 -0.84 -12.64
N LEU A 29 -1.84 -1.82 -12.62
CA LEU A 29 -1.47 -2.59 -13.82
C LEU A 29 -2.67 -3.41 -14.35
N ALA A 30 -3.46 -4.01 -13.46
CA ALA A 30 -4.70 -4.70 -13.84
C ALA A 30 -5.70 -3.76 -14.50
N ARG A 31 -5.81 -2.50 -14.04
CA ARG A 31 -6.66 -1.49 -14.68
C ARG A 31 -6.19 -1.15 -16.09
N VAL A 32 -4.87 -1.03 -16.31
CA VAL A 32 -4.31 -0.84 -17.66
C VAL A 32 -4.62 -2.04 -18.55
N TYR A 33 -4.44 -3.26 -18.03
CA TYR A 33 -4.77 -4.48 -18.76
C TYR A 33 -6.25 -4.52 -19.17
N MET A 34 -7.16 -4.23 -18.24
CA MET A 34 -8.61 -4.19 -18.50
C MET A 34 -8.99 -3.14 -19.54
N GLU A 35 -8.30 -2.00 -19.57
CA GLU A 35 -8.51 -0.95 -20.57
C GLU A 35 -8.00 -1.38 -21.96
N GLU A 36 -6.82 -2.01 -22.03
CA GLU A 36 -6.18 -2.38 -23.30
C GLU A 36 -6.77 -3.64 -23.94
N PHE A 37 -7.15 -4.63 -23.12
CA PHE A 37 -7.58 -5.95 -23.58
C PHE A 37 -9.06 -6.23 -23.32
N GLY A 38 -9.77 -5.32 -22.65
CA GLY A 38 -11.19 -5.44 -22.34
C GLY A 38 -11.50 -6.23 -21.07
N THR A 39 -12.76 -6.19 -20.67
CA THR A 39 -13.26 -6.75 -19.41
C THR A 39 -14.26 -7.89 -19.60
N SER A 40 -14.51 -8.34 -20.83
CA SER A 40 -15.58 -9.29 -21.14
C SER A 40 -15.50 -10.57 -20.33
N ASP A 41 -14.29 -11.05 -20.03
CA ASP A 41 -14.05 -12.30 -19.30
C ASP A 41 -13.66 -12.07 -17.85
N ILE A 42 -13.73 -10.83 -17.34
CA ILE A 42 -13.35 -10.46 -15.98
C ILE A 42 -14.60 -10.10 -15.20
N SER A 43 -14.84 -10.76 -14.08
CA SER A 43 -15.96 -10.47 -13.17
C SER A 43 -15.54 -9.67 -11.94
N LEU A 44 -14.25 -9.67 -11.60
CA LEU A 44 -13.72 -9.04 -10.39
C LEU A 44 -12.32 -8.48 -10.61
N LEU A 45 -12.09 -7.25 -10.16
CA LEU A 45 -10.78 -6.73 -9.77
C LEU A 45 -10.75 -6.49 -8.27
N LEU A 46 -10.02 -7.32 -7.54
CA LEU A 46 -9.73 -7.14 -6.12
C LEU A 46 -8.35 -6.52 -5.97
N THR A 47 -8.24 -5.45 -5.19
CA THR A 47 -6.96 -4.78 -4.93
C THR A 47 -6.60 -4.75 -3.46
N LEU A 48 -5.32 -4.96 -3.17
CA LEU A 48 -4.75 -5.00 -1.83
C LEU A 48 -3.69 -3.91 -1.72
N GLY A 49 -3.96 -2.84 -0.97
CA GLY A 49 -3.02 -1.73 -0.77
C GLY A 49 -2.51 -1.09 -2.06
N THR A 50 -3.34 -1.01 -3.11
CA THR A 50 -2.95 -0.44 -4.40
C THR A 50 -3.07 1.07 -4.42
N PRO A 51 -2.03 1.86 -4.73
CA PRO A 51 -2.18 3.30 -4.91
C PRO A 51 -2.87 3.59 -6.25
N HIS A 52 -4.15 3.95 -6.22
CA HIS A 52 -4.97 4.21 -7.42
C HIS A 52 -4.91 5.64 -7.93
N LEU A 53 -4.58 6.60 -7.05
CA LEU A 53 -4.62 8.03 -7.34
C LEU A 53 -3.21 8.58 -7.60
N PRO A 54 -3.01 9.45 -8.61
CA PRO A 54 -1.74 10.12 -8.78
C PRO A 54 -1.44 11.07 -7.62
N PRO A 55 -0.16 11.29 -7.30
CA PRO A 55 0.20 12.29 -6.31
C PRO A 55 -0.25 13.69 -6.76
N PRO A 56 -0.72 14.55 -5.83
CA PRO A 56 -1.21 15.88 -6.15
C PRO A 56 -0.09 16.76 -6.72
N LYS A 57 -0.43 17.52 -7.77
CA LYS A 57 0.51 18.45 -8.42
C LYS A 57 0.75 19.68 -7.55
N GLY A 58 1.99 20.19 -7.58
CA GLY A 58 2.35 21.45 -6.91
C GLY A 58 2.58 21.35 -5.40
N VAL A 59 2.57 20.14 -4.82
CA VAL A 59 2.90 19.96 -3.40
C VAL A 59 4.42 20.00 -3.20
N SER A 60 4.89 20.90 -2.32
CA SER A 60 6.31 21.08 -2.05
C SER A 60 6.97 19.81 -1.51
N GLY A 61 8.07 19.41 -2.15
CA GLY A 61 8.86 18.22 -1.80
C GLY A 61 8.24 16.89 -2.23
N VAL A 62 7.15 16.89 -3.00
CA VAL A 62 6.56 15.67 -3.58
C VAL A 62 7.14 15.45 -4.98
N ILE A 63 7.68 14.26 -5.19
CA ILE A 63 8.19 13.78 -6.47
C ILE A 63 7.39 12.52 -6.84
N ASP A 64 6.75 12.55 -8.00
CA ASP A 64 6.00 11.39 -8.52
C ASP A 64 6.95 10.23 -8.83
N GLN A 65 6.99 9.25 -7.92
CA GLN A 65 7.81 8.03 -8.03
C GLN A 65 7.34 7.13 -9.18
N THR A 66 6.07 7.25 -9.59
CA THR A 66 5.51 6.50 -10.73
C THR A 66 5.85 7.14 -12.07
N ARG A 67 6.50 8.30 -12.07
CA ARG A 67 6.90 9.04 -13.28
C ARG A 67 5.73 9.29 -14.24
N GLY A 68 4.55 9.58 -13.69
CA GLY A 68 3.34 9.88 -14.45
C GLY A 68 2.46 8.66 -14.77
N LEU A 69 2.83 7.44 -14.38
CA LEU A 69 2.02 6.25 -14.66
C LEU A 69 0.63 6.33 -14.03
N LEU A 70 0.51 6.80 -12.78
CA LEU A 70 -0.82 6.95 -12.16
C LEU A 70 -1.64 8.09 -12.78
N ASN A 71 -0.99 9.14 -13.32
CA ASN A 71 -1.69 10.15 -14.11
C ASN A 71 -2.23 9.54 -15.42
N TYR A 72 -1.48 8.62 -16.04
CA TYR A 72 -1.94 7.88 -17.21
C TYR A 72 -3.14 6.99 -16.87
N VAL A 73 -3.07 6.23 -15.78
CA VAL A 73 -4.17 5.35 -15.34
C VAL A 73 -5.43 6.16 -15.06
N GLU A 74 -5.34 7.25 -14.29
CA GLU A 74 -6.49 8.12 -13.99
C GLU A 74 -7.14 8.70 -15.25
N LYS A 75 -6.33 9.06 -16.25
CA LYS A 75 -6.83 9.69 -17.48
C LYS A 75 -7.43 8.69 -18.46
N ASN A 76 -6.88 7.49 -18.56
CA ASN A 76 -7.17 6.58 -19.68
C ASN A 76 -7.98 5.35 -19.26
N CYS A 77 -7.87 4.88 -18.02
CA CYS A 77 -8.63 3.70 -17.59
C CYS A 77 -10.06 4.09 -17.19
N ALA A 78 -11.02 3.22 -17.51
CA ALA A 78 -12.39 3.34 -17.01
C ALA A 78 -12.44 3.55 -15.47
N PRO A 79 -13.43 4.31 -14.98
CA PRO A 79 -13.69 4.43 -13.54
C PRO A 79 -14.05 3.06 -12.95
N ALA A 80 -13.83 2.89 -11.65
CA ALA A 80 -14.25 1.66 -10.98
C ALA A 80 -15.76 1.53 -10.96
N VAL A 81 -16.23 0.29 -10.98
CA VAL A 81 -17.64 -0.07 -10.94
C VAL A 81 -17.88 -1.21 -9.96
N TYR A 82 -19.09 -1.28 -9.43
CA TYR A 82 -19.52 -2.41 -8.61
C TYR A 82 -20.90 -2.87 -9.07
N THR A 83 -20.94 -3.62 -10.18
CA THR A 83 -22.16 -4.17 -10.79
C THR A 83 -22.14 -5.69 -10.77
N PRO A 84 -23.26 -6.38 -11.09
CA PRO A 84 -23.27 -7.85 -11.19
C PRO A 84 -22.28 -8.41 -12.23
N GLU A 85 -21.97 -7.66 -13.29
CA GLU A 85 -21.10 -8.10 -14.38
C GLU A 85 -19.61 -7.87 -14.08
N LEU A 86 -19.28 -6.78 -13.37
CA LEU A 86 -17.92 -6.43 -13.03
C LEU A 86 -17.88 -5.71 -11.68
N ARG A 87 -17.05 -6.23 -10.77
CA ARG A 87 -16.88 -5.71 -9.42
C ARG A 87 -15.47 -5.23 -9.19
N TYR A 88 -15.33 -4.05 -8.59
CA TYR A 88 -14.09 -3.56 -8.03
C TYR A 88 -14.18 -3.64 -6.51
N VAL A 89 -13.26 -4.36 -5.89
CA VAL A 89 -13.10 -4.42 -4.43
C VAL A 89 -11.73 -3.86 -4.09
N CYS A 90 -11.68 -2.77 -3.33
CA CYS A 90 -10.45 -2.08 -2.96
C CYS A 90 -10.25 -2.19 -1.46
N ILE A 91 -9.19 -2.90 -1.05
CA ILE A 91 -8.89 -3.17 0.35
C ILE A 91 -7.65 -2.38 0.75
N ALA A 92 -7.80 -1.56 1.79
CA ALA A 92 -6.76 -0.75 2.39
C ALA A 92 -6.41 -1.24 3.80
N GLY A 93 -5.12 -1.28 4.14
CA GLY A 93 -4.65 -1.50 5.49
C GLY A 93 -4.49 -0.20 6.27
N ARG A 94 -4.77 -0.22 7.57
CA ARG A 94 -4.58 0.89 8.51
C ARG A 94 -3.65 0.45 9.65
N TYR A 95 -2.41 0.16 9.30
CA TYR A 95 -1.38 -0.26 10.23
C TYR A 95 -0.80 0.89 11.06
N ILE A 96 -0.50 2.01 10.41
CA ILE A 96 0.16 3.16 11.07
C ILE A 96 -0.31 4.49 10.48
N GLN A 97 -0.56 5.45 11.36
CA GLN A 97 -0.77 6.84 10.97
C GLN A 97 0.57 7.53 10.78
N GLY A 98 0.77 8.13 9.61
CA GLY A 98 1.96 8.94 9.33
C GLY A 98 1.99 10.22 10.16
N ALA A 99 3.18 10.83 10.24
CA ALA A 99 3.38 12.12 10.88
C ALA A 99 4.35 13.01 10.05
N PRO A 100 4.27 14.35 10.17
CA PRO A 100 5.15 15.24 9.44
C PRO A 100 6.54 15.27 10.08
N LEU A 101 7.56 15.60 9.28
CA LEU A 101 8.87 15.95 9.80
C LEU A 101 8.80 17.34 10.44
N THR A 102 9.08 17.43 11.75
CA THR A 102 9.22 18.70 12.46
C THR A 102 10.69 19.11 12.52
N GLY A 103 10.99 20.38 12.25
CA GLY A 103 12.33 20.93 11.94
C GLY A 103 13.45 20.81 12.99
N ASN A 104 13.29 20.06 14.08
CA ASN A 104 14.29 19.92 15.14
C ASN A 104 14.64 18.48 15.55
N SER A 105 14.19 17.45 14.83
CA SER A 105 14.54 16.05 15.15
C SER A 105 15.75 15.50 14.38
N LEU A 106 16.53 16.37 13.74
CA LEU A 106 17.86 16.04 13.23
C LEU A 106 18.94 16.78 14.04
N ALA A 107 18.79 16.81 15.37
CA ALA A 107 19.87 17.24 16.25
C ALA A 107 20.82 16.04 16.46
N THR A 108 21.92 16.12 15.73
CA THR A 108 23.19 15.41 15.89
C THR A 108 23.40 14.81 17.28
N THR A 109 23.22 13.49 17.40
CA THR A 109 24.08 12.69 18.27
C THR A 109 24.97 11.88 17.34
N THR A 110 26.26 12.15 17.40
CA THR A 110 27.31 11.33 16.83
C THR A 110 27.21 9.93 17.43
N ASP A 111 26.42 9.06 16.80
CA ASP A 111 26.63 7.62 16.83
C ASP A 111 26.69 7.18 15.37
N GLU A 112 27.91 6.82 15.00
CA GLU A 112 28.45 6.33 13.74
C GLU A 112 27.44 5.97 12.63
N LEU A 113 27.40 6.81 11.60
CA LEU A 113 27.12 6.35 10.24
C LEU A 113 28.45 5.84 9.67
N VAL A 114 28.80 4.58 9.98
CA VAL A 114 29.92 3.94 9.28
C VAL A 114 29.47 3.67 7.86
N ALA A 115 30.10 4.34 6.90
CA ALA A 115 30.04 3.96 5.50
C ALA A 115 30.65 2.56 5.37
N VAL A 116 29.80 1.53 5.31
CA VAL A 116 30.22 0.19 4.93
C VAL A 116 30.37 0.15 3.41
N ASP A 117 31.63 0.21 2.99
CA ASP A 117 32.08 -0.31 1.70
C ASP A 117 31.62 -1.78 1.64
N ALA A 118 30.76 -2.11 0.68
CA ALA A 118 30.22 -3.46 0.50
C ALA A 118 31.37 -4.43 0.16
N PRO A 119 31.34 -5.72 0.58
CA PRO A 119 30.30 -6.64 0.12
C PRO A 119 29.78 -7.64 1.18
N SER A 120 28.56 -8.14 0.91
CA SER A 120 27.92 -9.31 1.55
C SER A 120 27.06 -9.05 2.79
N GLU A 121 25.81 -9.48 2.67
CA GLU A 121 24.76 -9.63 3.69
C GLU A 121 24.16 -8.34 4.28
N VAL A 122 23.03 -7.95 3.70
CA VAL A 122 22.20 -6.80 4.10
C VAL A 122 21.55 -7.05 5.46
N ALA A 123 22.02 -6.32 6.47
CA ALA A 123 21.38 -6.24 7.78
C ALA A 123 20.06 -5.46 7.68
N GLU A 124 18.93 -6.16 7.84
CA GLU A 124 17.67 -5.55 8.23
C GLU A 124 17.78 -5.10 9.70
N ALA A 125 17.47 -3.82 9.96
CA ALA A 125 17.49 -3.28 11.31
C ALA A 125 16.30 -3.85 12.11
N VAL A 126 16.56 -4.92 12.87
CA VAL A 126 15.65 -5.45 13.89
C VAL A 126 15.80 -4.60 15.15
N MET A 127 14.79 -3.81 15.50
CA MET A 127 14.76 -3.07 16.77
C MET A 127 14.03 -3.92 17.81
N ALA A 128 14.79 -4.53 18.72
CA ALA A 128 14.25 -5.16 19.93
C ALA A 128 13.96 -4.11 21.02
N SER A 129 12.85 -4.31 21.73
CA SER A 129 12.34 -3.43 22.79
C SER A 129 13.06 -3.65 24.12
N ALA A 130 13.39 -2.59 24.85
CA ALA A 130 13.47 -2.61 26.31
C ALA A 130 13.26 -1.21 26.95
N ASP A 131 12.44 -1.21 28.00
CA ASP A 131 12.38 -0.33 29.17
C ASP A 131 11.71 1.07 29.12
N ASN A 132 10.42 1.02 29.46
CA ASN A 132 9.68 1.82 30.46
C ASN A 132 10.26 3.18 30.90
N LYS A 133 9.94 4.23 30.15
CA LYS A 133 9.79 5.62 30.62
C LYS A 133 8.66 6.25 29.81
N THR A 134 7.72 6.92 30.49
CA THR A 134 6.59 7.73 29.97
C THR A 134 6.49 7.77 28.45
N ALA A 135 5.45 7.16 27.90
CA ALA A 135 5.19 7.12 26.46
C ALA A 135 5.47 8.51 25.84
N PRO A 136 6.33 8.61 24.81
CA PRO A 136 6.62 9.90 24.19
C PRO A 136 5.31 10.54 23.76
N THR A 137 5.06 11.79 24.17
CA THR A 137 3.81 12.51 23.89
C THR A 137 3.68 12.96 22.43
N GLY A 138 4.51 12.42 21.52
CA GLY A 138 4.57 12.83 20.12
C GLY A 138 4.86 11.66 19.18
N PRO A 139 4.73 11.89 17.86
CA PRO A 139 4.85 10.82 16.87
C PRO A 139 6.22 10.12 16.93
N THR A 140 6.21 8.81 16.71
CA THR A 140 7.44 8.01 16.65
C THR A 140 8.28 8.38 15.43
N PHE A 141 9.58 8.06 15.44
CA PHE A 141 10.43 8.21 14.25
C PHE A 141 9.89 7.41 13.06
N ARG A 142 9.35 6.21 13.33
CA ARG A 142 8.70 5.37 12.32
C ARG A 142 7.50 6.07 11.68
N ALA A 143 6.62 6.67 12.48
CA ALA A 143 5.47 7.44 11.98
C ALA A 143 5.91 8.62 11.10
N ARG A 144 7.00 9.30 11.46
CA ARG A 144 7.56 10.39 10.64
C ARG A 144 8.13 9.90 9.31
N PHE A 145 8.88 8.80 9.32
CA PHE A 145 9.45 8.20 8.10
C PHE A 145 8.33 7.74 7.16
N VAL A 146 7.35 6.99 7.68
CA VAL A 146 6.18 6.54 6.92
C VAL A 146 5.36 7.72 6.42
N GLY A 147 5.16 8.77 7.24
CA GLY A 147 4.47 9.99 6.84
C GLY A 147 5.14 10.68 5.65
N GLN A 148 6.48 10.67 5.55
CA GLN A 148 7.14 11.17 4.35
C GLN A 148 6.85 10.31 3.12
N GLY A 149 6.80 8.99 3.26
CA GLY A 149 6.37 8.07 2.20
C GLY A 149 4.95 8.38 1.72
N TYR A 150 3.99 8.46 2.65
CA TYR A 150 2.59 8.82 2.32
C TYR A 150 2.47 10.18 1.67
N LYS A 151 3.28 11.16 2.09
CA LYS A 151 3.32 12.47 1.44
C LYS A 151 3.73 12.36 -0.03
N GLN A 152 4.67 11.48 -0.38
CA GLN A 152 5.02 11.25 -1.79
C GLN A 152 3.87 10.65 -2.61
N VAL A 153 2.96 9.90 -1.96
CA VAL A 153 1.85 9.20 -2.64
C VAL A 153 0.59 10.07 -2.72
N CYS A 154 0.17 10.70 -1.61
CA CYS A 154 -1.10 11.42 -1.52
C CYS A 154 -0.95 12.92 -1.19
N GLY A 155 0.27 13.42 -1.02
CA GLY A 155 0.55 14.81 -0.66
C GLY A 155 0.41 15.16 0.83
N SER A 156 -0.10 14.24 1.66
CA SER A 156 -0.22 14.42 3.11
C SER A 156 0.66 13.43 3.88
N ALA A 157 1.32 13.92 4.94
CA ALA A 157 2.09 13.09 5.84
C ALA A 157 1.26 12.54 7.01
N GLU A 158 0.07 13.09 7.26
CA GLU A 158 -0.77 12.80 8.44
C GLU A 158 -2.02 12.01 8.04
N VAL A 159 -1.81 10.82 7.50
CA VAL A 159 -2.88 9.92 7.05
C VAL A 159 -2.63 8.51 7.53
N TRP A 160 -3.69 7.71 7.64
CA TRP A 160 -3.60 6.27 7.88
C TRP A 160 -3.17 5.54 6.60
N GLY A 161 -2.52 4.40 6.79
CA GLY A 161 -2.16 3.49 5.70
C GLY A 161 -1.48 2.23 6.22
N ASP A 162 -1.07 1.39 5.28
CA ASP A 162 -0.50 0.06 5.55
C ASP A 162 1.03 0.07 5.75
N GLY A 163 1.62 1.25 5.93
CA GLY A 163 3.06 1.47 6.04
C GLY A 163 3.74 1.85 4.73
N VAL A 164 3.06 1.68 3.58
CA VAL A 164 3.56 2.07 2.26
C VAL A 164 2.54 2.93 1.53
N VAL A 165 1.30 2.45 1.43
CA VAL A 165 0.22 3.10 0.70
C VAL A 165 -0.77 3.71 1.69
N PRO A 166 -1.04 5.03 1.59
CA PRO A 166 -2.05 5.66 2.42
C PRO A 166 -3.44 5.19 2.00
N GLU A 167 -4.32 4.98 2.98
CA GLU A 167 -5.70 4.51 2.81
C GLU A 167 -6.47 5.32 1.77
N VAL A 168 -6.29 6.65 1.80
CA VAL A 168 -6.95 7.59 0.87
C VAL A 168 -6.56 7.36 -0.60
N SER A 169 -5.41 6.75 -0.86
CA SER A 169 -4.96 6.38 -2.20
C SER A 169 -5.26 4.92 -2.53
N ALA A 170 -5.56 4.08 -1.53
CA ALA A 170 -5.93 2.69 -1.70
C ALA A 170 -7.41 2.49 -2.05
N HIS A 171 -8.25 3.46 -1.71
CA HIS A 171 -9.65 3.49 -2.12
C HIS A 171 -9.83 4.10 -3.51
N LEU A 172 -10.86 3.64 -4.21
CA LEU A 172 -11.22 4.12 -5.54
C LEU A 172 -12.74 4.38 -5.61
N GLU A 173 -13.12 5.55 -6.12
CA GLU A 173 -14.53 5.92 -6.28
C GLU A 173 -15.25 4.96 -7.23
N GLY A 174 -16.44 4.49 -6.84
CA GLY A 174 -17.22 3.49 -7.59
C GLY A 174 -16.92 2.03 -7.24
N ALA A 175 -15.86 1.76 -6.46
CA ALA A 175 -15.55 0.43 -5.92
C ALA A 175 -16.23 0.17 -4.57
N LEU A 176 -16.32 -1.11 -4.18
CA LEU A 176 -16.50 -1.48 -2.78
C LEU A 176 -15.17 -1.26 -2.04
N ASN A 177 -15.11 -0.23 -1.22
CA ASN A 177 -13.93 0.14 -0.45
C ASN A 177 -14.00 -0.43 0.98
N ILE A 178 -12.95 -1.14 1.39
CA ILE A 178 -12.86 -1.85 2.68
C ILE A 178 -11.55 -1.47 3.36
N SER A 179 -11.58 -1.22 4.66
CA SER A 179 -10.39 -0.90 5.44
C SER A 179 -10.19 -1.91 6.57
N PHE A 180 -8.97 -2.41 6.73
CA PHE A 180 -8.61 -3.34 7.80
C PHE A 180 -7.61 -2.68 8.76
N ASP A 181 -8.00 -2.55 10.02
CA ASP A 181 -7.14 -2.02 11.07
C ASP A 181 -5.98 -2.98 11.38
N GLY A 182 -4.79 -2.42 11.61
CA GLY A 182 -3.58 -3.19 11.93
C GLY A 182 -2.96 -3.95 10.75
N VAL A 183 -3.52 -3.88 9.54
CA VAL A 183 -3.00 -4.62 8.38
C VAL A 183 -1.88 -3.85 7.67
N TYR A 184 -0.72 -4.50 7.59
CA TYR A 184 0.51 -4.03 6.97
C TYR A 184 0.58 -4.37 5.47
N HIS A 185 1.44 -3.66 4.74
CA HIS A 185 1.48 -3.71 3.29
C HIS A 185 1.87 -5.08 2.72
N SER A 186 2.87 -5.75 3.29
CA SER A 186 3.53 -6.89 2.65
C SER A 186 3.99 -7.94 3.69
N PRO A 187 4.32 -9.18 3.27
CA PRO A 187 4.83 -10.19 4.18
C PRO A 187 6.23 -9.84 4.71
N VAL A 188 6.96 -8.94 4.04
CA VAL A 188 8.29 -8.50 4.48
C VAL A 188 8.12 -7.65 5.74
N GLY A 189 8.47 -8.24 6.88
CA GLY A 189 8.23 -7.67 8.20
C GLY A 189 6.94 -8.14 8.84
N SER A 190 6.01 -8.80 8.15
CA SER A 190 4.87 -9.41 8.84
C SER A 190 5.35 -10.51 9.81
N ASP A 191 4.68 -10.61 10.95
CA ASP A 191 4.74 -11.77 11.85
C ASP A 191 3.40 -12.54 11.89
N ASP A 192 2.43 -12.12 11.06
CA ASP A 192 1.06 -12.65 10.95
C ASP A 192 0.18 -12.51 12.19
N GLU A 193 0.72 -12.02 13.31
CA GLU A 193 0.05 -11.91 14.60
C GLU A 193 -0.10 -10.44 15.04
N GLU A 194 1.00 -9.79 15.41
CA GLU A 194 1.02 -8.40 15.89
C GLU A 194 1.07 -7.39 14.73
N ARG A 195 1.67 -7.79 13.62
CA ARG A 195 1.72 -7.05 12.36
C ARG A 195 1.28 -8.00 11.24
N PRO A 196 -0.03 -8.31 11.13
CA PRO A 196 -0.52 -9.08 9.99
C PRO A 196 -0.44 -8.25 8.71
N TRP A 197 -0.37 -8.92 7.57
CA TRP A 197 -0.48 -8.33 6.23
C TRP A 197 -1.68 -8.93 5.50
N TYR A 198 -1.98 -8.43 4.29
CA TYR A 198 -3.15 -8.88 3.53
C TYR A 198 -3.23 -10.41 3.31
N GLY A 199 -2.09 -11.10 3.24
CA GLY A 199 -2.02 -12.55 3.07
C GLY A 199 -1.88 -13.36 4.37
N SER A 200 -1.80 -12.71 5.54
CA SER A 200 -1.81 -13.44 6.82
C SER A 200 -3.10 -14.25 6.95
N PRO A 201 -3.09 -15.49 7.49
CA PRO A 201 -4.27 -16.36 7.50
C PRO A 201 -5.54 -15.69 8.05
N ALA A 202 -5.44 -15.00 9.18
CA ALA A 202 -6.56 -14.29 9.81
C ALA A 202 -7.11 -13.11 8.99
N ILE A 203 -6.30 -12.53 8.09
CA ILE A 203 -6.72 -11.45 7.20
C ILE A 203 -7.23 -12.02 5.88
N LEU A 204 -6.59 -13.05 5.34
CA LEU A 204 -7.01 -13.75 4.14
C LEU A 204 -8.46 -14.24 4.25
N GLU A 205 -8.84 -14.85 5.37
CA GLU A 205 -10.22 -15.30 5.63
C GLU A 205 -11.25 -14.17 5.54
N GLN A 206 -10.85 -12.93 5.83
CA GLN A 206 -11.75 -11.77 5.80
C GLN A 206 -12.05 -11.27 4.38
N TRP A 207 -11.24 -11.57 3.37
CA TRP A 207 -11.47 -11.04 2.02
C TRP A 207 -11.53 -12.10 0.92
N VAL A 208 -11.01 -13.30 1.15
CA VAL A 208 -10.97 -14.38 0.14
C VAL A 208 -12.36 -14.74 -0.39
N HIS A 209 -13.39 -14.56 0.43
CA HIS A 209 -14.78 -14.83 0.05
C HIS A 209 -15.27 -13.96 -1.12
N HIS A 210 -14.66 -12.78 -1.36
CA HIS A 210 -14.98 -11.95 -2.52
C HIS A 210 -14.62 -12.65 -3.84
N LEU A 211 -13.58 -13.48 -3.86
CA LEU A 211 -13.17 -14.25 -5.04
C LEU A 211 -14.18 -15.33 -5.43
N LEU A 212 -15.05 -15.74 -4.50
CA LEU A 212 -15.98 -16.85 -4.70
C LEU A 212 -17.43 -16.40 -4.94
N SER A 213 -17.64 -15.08 -5.06
CA SER A 213 -18.97 -14.45 -5.06
C SER A 213 -19.39 -13.89 -6.40
#